data_AF-A0AAF0UCH7-F1
#
_entry.id   AF-A0AAF0UCH7-F1
#
_cell.length_a   1.000
_cell.length_b   1.000
_cell.length_c   1.000
_cell.angle_alpha   90.00
_cell.angle_beta   90.00
_cell.angle_gamma   90.00
#
_symmetry.space_group_name_H-M   'P 1'
#
loop_
_entity.id
_entity.type
_entity.pdbx_description
1 polymer ?
#
loop_
_entity_poly.entity_id
_entity_poly.type
_entity_poly.pdbx_seq_one_letter_code
_entity_poly.pdbx_strand_id
1 'polypeptide(L)'
;MFYPSQFYLEEAKGNVDYQGYIFPRRRGEIPDSETQLLTIQFEWNGVLKSVSSSLIGVSPEFEVAIYTLCYFVGGEENHVEIGPYPVNIKCYRLGDSIGSAFPVAEC
;
A
#
# COMPACT_ATOMS: atom_id res chain seq x y z
N MET A 1 8.69 3.44 2.60
CA MET A 1 7.99 2.86 1.44
C MET A 1 7.75 1.38 1.73
N PHE A 2 6.55 0.88 1.51
CA PHE A 2 6.19 -0.51 1.80
C PHE A 2 5.88 -1.21 0.48
N TYR A 3 6.64 -2.25 0.16
CA TYR A 3 6.51 -3.00 -1.09
C TYR A 3 6.09 -4.44 -0.78
N PRO A 4 5.16 -5.05 -1.54
CA PRO A 4 4.75 -6.43 -1.33
C PRO A 4 5.92 -7.42 -1.45
N SER A 5 6.84 -7.17 -2.39
CA SER A 5 8.05 -7.97 -2.56
C SER A 5 8.99 -7.88 -1.35
N GLN A 6 9.14 -6.68 -0.78
CA GLN A 6 9.90 -6.48 0.45
C GLN A 6 9.23 -7.14 1.66
N PHE A 7 7.90 -7.05 1.75
CA PHE A 7 7.14 -7.70 2.81
C PHE A 7 7.35 -9.22 2.80
N TYR A 8 7.24 -9.87 1.64
CA TYR A 8 7.48 -11.30 1.50
C TYR A 8 8.88 -11.73 1.98
N LEU A 9 9.92 -10.96 1.63
CA LEU A 9 11.28 -11.26 2.06
C LEU A 9 11.48 -11.10 3.57
N GLU A 10 10.76 -10.19 4.21
CA GLU A 10 10.89 -9.90 5.64
C GLU A 10 10.04 -10.83 6.51
N GLU A 11 8.90 -11.28 6.00
CA GLU A 11 8.14 -12.41 6.55
C GLU A 11 8.98 -13.70 6.52
N ALA A 12 9.63 -13.99 5.38
CA ALA A 12 10.53 -15.16 5.27
C ALA A 12 11.72 -15.11 6.22
N LYS A 13 12.15 -13.91 6.64
CA LYS A 13 13.21 -13.71 7.65
C LYS A 13 12.69 -13.73 9.08
N GLY A 14 11.38 -13.75 9.31
CA GLY A 14 10.75 -13.72 10.62
C GLY A 14 10.75 -12.33 11.29
N ASN A 15 11.03 -11.26 10.55
CA ASN A 15 11.04 -9.88 11.07
C ASN A 15 9.64 -9.25 11.07
N VAL A 16 8.69 -9.88 10.38
CA VAL A 16 7.34 -9.41 10.16
C VAL A 16 6.36 -10.51 10.53
N ASP A 17 5.37 -10.15 11.32
CA ASP A 17 4.29 -11.04 11.70
C ASP A 17 2.99 -10.58 11.03
N TYR A 18 2.49 -11.40 10.12
CA TYR A 18 1.24 -11.15 9.39
C TYR A 18 0.04 -11.47 10.29
N GLN A 19 -0.71 -10.44 10.66
CA GLN A 19 -1.83 -10.56 11.61
C GLN A 19 -3.19 -10.70 10.91
N GLY A 20 -3.22 -10.56 9.58
CA GLY A 20 -4.43 -10.73 8.76
C GLY A 20 -4.68 -9.57 7.80
N TYR A 21 -5.67 -9.77 6.94
CA TYR A 21 -6.14 -8.77 5.99
C TYR A 21 -7.39 -8.08 6.54
N ILE A 22 -7.48 -6.77 6.33
CA ILE A 22 -8.64 -5.96 6.69
C ILE A 22 -9.46 -5.77 5.42
N PHE A 23 -10.69 -6.29 5.41
CA PHE A 23 -11.61 -6.08 4.31
C PHE A 23 -11.92 -4.58 4.15
N PRO A 24 -11.81 -4.01 2.94
CA PRO A 24 -12.44 -2.72 2.66
C PRO A 24 -13.94 -2.88 2.92
N ARG A 25 -14.57 -1.87 3.55
CA ARG A 25 -15.98 -1.93 4.01
C ARG A 25 -17.01 -1.93 2.87
N ARG A 26 -16.67 -2.44 1.68
CA ARG A 26 -17.65 -2.73 0.63
C ARG A 26 -18.33 -4.05 1.00
N ARG A 27 -19.58 -3.95 1.46
CA ARG A 27 -20.46 -5.12 1.62
C ARG A 27 -20.54 -5.85 0.28
N GLY A 28 -19.99 -7.06 0.19
CA GLY A 28 -20.40 -8.06 -0.80
C GLY A 28 -19.31 -8.63 -1.71
N GLU A 29 -18.13 -8.03 -1.80
CA GLU A 29 -17.03 -8.57 -2.61
C GLU A 29 -16.00 -9.23 -1.69
N ILE A 30 -16.03 -10.55 -1.66
CA ILE A 30 -14.91 -11.35 -1.14
C ILE A 30 -13.76 -11.08 -2.13
N PRO A 31 -12.56 -10.68 -1.67
CA PRO A 31 -11.44 -10.51 -2.57
C PRO A 31 -11.17 -11.86 -3.23
N ASP A 32 -11.37 -11.92 -4.54
CA ASP A 32 -11.02 -13.06 -5.36
C ASP A 32 -9.51 -13.06 -5.65
N SER A 33 -9.02 -14.08 -6.35
CA SER A 33 -7.63 -14.17 -6.79
C SER A 33 -7.18 -13.02 -7.71
N GLU A 34 -8.12 -12.22 -8.22
CA GLU A 34 -7.88 -11.08 -9.11
C GLU A 34 -7.82 -9.75 -8.34
N THR A 35 -7.98 -9.76 -7.01
CA THR A 35 -7.93 -8.54 -6.21
C THR A 35 -6.51 -8.00 -6.13
N GLN A 36 -6.26 -6.91 -6.86
CA GLN A 36 -4.94 -6.29 -6.95
C GLN A 36 -4.66 -5.25 -5.86
N LEU A 37 -5.61 -4.96 -4.96
CA LEU A 37 -5.42 -4.04 -3.84
C LEU A 37 -5.78 -4.73 -2.52
N LEU A 38 -4.77 -5.00 -1.69
CA LEU A 38 -4.97 -5.65 -0.39
C LEU A 38 -4.62 -4.68 0.73
N THR A 39 -5.46 -4.66 1.77
CA THR A 39 -5.14 -3.95 3.02
C THR A 39 -4.76 -4.95 4.07
N ILE A 40 -3.52 -4.87 4.54
CA ILE A 40 -2.94 -5.79 5.51
C ILE A 40 -2.58 -5.07 6.81
N GLN A 41 -2.72 -5.80 7.91
CA GLN A 41 -2.25 -5.41 9.22
C GLN A 41 -1.06 -6.30 9.58
N PHE A 42 0.03 -5.68 10.02
CA PHE A 42 1.23 -6.43 10.40
C PHE A 42 1.97 -5.71 11.54
N GLU A 43 2.70 -6.51 12.31
CA GLU A 43 3.65 -6.01 13.28
C GLU A 43 5.04 -5.95 12.65
N TRP A 44 5.74 -4.83 12.84
CA TRP A 44 7.10 -4.65 12.38
C TRP A 44 7.99 -4.30 13.58
N ASN A 45 8.95 -5.17 13.91
CA ASN A 45 9.87 -4.98 15.04
C ASN A 45 9.17 -4.59 16.37
N GLY A 46 8.07 -5.23 16.73
CA GLY A 46 7.34 -4.90 17.96
C GLY A 46 6.34 -3.74 17.86
N VAL A 47 6.29 -3.07 16.70
CA VAL A 47 5.38 -1.93 16.47
C VAL A 47 4.24 -2.35 15.57
N LEU A 48 3.02 -2.35 16.12
CA LEU A 48 1.81 -2.65 15.37
C LEU A 48 1.54 -1.55 14.34
N LYS A 49 1.58 -1.91 13.06
CA LYS A 49 1.13 -1.03 11.98
C LYS A 49 -0.32 -1.37 11.64
N SER A 50 -1.24 -0.51 12.05
CA SER A 50 -2.68 -0.82 12.09
C SER A 50 -3.29 -1.09 10.72
N VAL A 51 -2.86 -0.40 9.66
CA VAL A 51 -3.42 -0.53 8.31
C VAL A 51 -2.37 -0.12 7.28
N SER A 52 -2.07 -1.00 6.32
CA SER A 52 -1.27 -0.66 5.13
C SER A 52 -1.94 -1.27 3.91
N SER A 53 -2.42 -0.44 2.99
CA SER A 53 -2.88 -0.93 1.68
C SER A 53 -1.67 -1.05 0.74
N SER A 54 -1.69 -2.04 -0.14
CA SER A 54 -0.63 -2.29 -1.12
C SER A 54 -1.19 -2.94 -2.36
N LEU A 55 -0.56 -2.67 -3.50
CA LEU A 55 -0.96 -3.23 -4.78
C LEU A 55 -0.30 -4.61 -4.93
N ILE A 56 -1.07 -5.67 -5.17
CA ILE A 56 -0.58 -7.04 -5.34
C ILE A 56 -0.61 -7.41 -6.82
N GLY A 57 0.44 -8.07 -7.30
CA GLY A 57 0.54 -8.51 -8.70
C GLY A 57 0.92 -7.41 -9.69
N VAL A 58 1.23 -6.20 -9.20
CA VAL A 58 1.78 -5.11 -10.01
C VAL A 58 3.30 -5.21 -10.11
N SER A 59 3.86 -4.63 -11.17
CA SER A 59 5.30 -4.58 -11.34
C SER A 59 5.93 -3.54 -10.38
N PRO A 60 7.13 -3.77 -9.85
CA PRO A 60 7.80 -2.80 -8.97
C PRO A 60 7.99 -1.43 -9.62
N GLU A 61 8.17 -1.39 -10.95
CA GLU A 61 8.34 -0.14 -11.70
C GLU A 61 7.06 0.68 -11.72
N PHE A 62 5.89 0.03 -11.78
CA PHE A 62 4.59 0.69 -11.76
C PHE A 62 4.36 1.41 -10.42
N GLU A 63 4.65 0.75 -9.30
CA GLU A 63 4.53 1.36 -7.98
C GLU A 63 5.46 2.57 -7.85
N VAL A 64 6.74 2.43 -8.23
CA VAL A 64 7.72 3.52 -8.18
C VAL A 64 7.29 4.69 -9.06
N ALA A 65 6.79 4.44 -10.28
CA ALA A 65 6.36 5.47 -11.21
C ALA A 65 5.21 6.31 -10.63
N ILE A 66 4.21 5.65 -10.05
CA ILE A 66 3.06 6.32 -9.43
C ILE A 66 3.50 7.18 -8.25
N TYR A 67 4.29 6.65 -7.33
CA TYR A 67 4.74 7.42 -6.17
C TYR A 67 5.61 8.62 -6.57
N THR A 68 6.44 8.45 -7.61
CA THR A 68 7.24 9.54 -8.18
C THR A 68 6.34 10.62 -8.79
N LEU A 69 5.31 10.22 -9.54
CA LEU A 69 4.35 11.15 -10.12
C LEU A 69 3.60 11.94 -9.04
N CYS A 70 3.07 11.26 -8.00
CA CYS A 70 2.40 11.90 -6.87
C CYS A 70 3.35 12.82 -6.09
N TYR A 71 4.63 12.47 -5.99
CA TYR A 71 5.62 13.33 -5.35
C TYR A 71 5.85 14.65 -6.12
N PHE A 72 5.94 14.60 -7.45
CA PHE A 72 6.22 15.78 -8.27
C PHE A 72 4.99 16.63 -8.60
N VAL A 73 3.89 15.98 -8.93
CA VAL A 73 2.67 16.64 -9.45
C VAL A 73 1.62 16.82 -8.35
N GLY A 74 1.68 15.99 -7.32
CA GLY A 74 0.65 15.87 -6.30
C GLY A 74 0.91 16.64 -5.01
N GLY A 75 0.05 16.36 -4.02
CA GLY A 75 0.17 16.82 -2.64
C GLY A 75 0.45 15.65 -1.69
N GLU A 76 0.08 15.84 -0.41
CA GLU A 76 0.13 14.74 0.56
C GLU A 76 -0.96 13.69 0.31
N GLU A 77 -2.12 14.10 -0.21
CA GLU A 77 -3.23 13.21 -0.56
C GLU A 77 -3.50 13.31 -2.07
N ASN A 78 -3.57 12.16 -2.74
CA ASN A 78 -3.70 12.07 -4.19
C ASN A 78 -4.73 10.99 -4.52
N HIS A 79 -5.95 11.41 -4.80
CA HIS A 79 -7.04 10.53 -5.17
C HIS A 79 -6.90 10.13 -6.64
N VAL A 80 -6.69 8.84 -6.87
CA VAL A 80 -6.49 8.26 -8.19
C VAL A 80 -7.28 6.97 -8.34
N GLU A 81 -7.77 6.71 -9.54
CA GLU A 81 -8.42 5.44 -9.88
C GLU A 81 -7.40 4.53 -10.56
N ILE A 82 -7.01 3.46 -9.86
CA ILE A 82 -6.12 2.44 -10.40
C ILE A 82 -7.00 1.27 -10.85
N GLY A 83 -7.34 1.28 -12.14
CA GLY A 83 -8.30 0.31 -12.69
C GLY A 83 -9.68 0.47 -12.00
N PRO A 84 -10.26 -0.60 -11.43
CA PRO A 84 -11.54 -0.54 -10.71
C PRO A 84 -11.42 -0.03 -9.26
N TYR A 85 -10.21 0.26 -8.77
CA TYR A 85 -9.96 0.59 -7.37
C TYR A 85 -9.73 2.10 -7.19
N PRO A 86 -10.64 2.82 -6.52
CA PRO A 86 -10.36 4.17 -6.05
C PRO A 86 -9.38 4.12 -4.87
N VAL A 87 -8.27 4.84 -5.01
CA VAL A 87 -7.17 4.80 -4.06
C VAL A 87 -6.69 6.22 -3.79
N ASN A 88 -6.44 6.51 -2.52
CA ASN A 88 -5.73 7.72 -2.12
C ASN A 88 -4.27 7.40 -1.85
N ILE A 89 -3.38 7.96 -2.65
CA ILE A 89 -1.95 7.80 -2.50
C ILE A 89 -1.43 8.88 -1.57
N LYS A 90 -1.09 8.44 -0.36
CA LYS A 90 -0.48 9.30 0.65
C LYS A 90 1.00 9.39 0.42
N CYS A 91 1.49 10.61 0.16
CA CYS A 91 2.90 10.89 -0.11
C CYS A 91 3.41 11.95 0.87
N TYR A 92 4.19 11.53 1.86
CA TYR A 92 4.84 12.44 2.78
C TYR A 92 6.17 12.92 2.21
N ARG A 93 6.41 14.23 2.30
CA ARG A 93 7.68 14.85 1.89
C ARG A 93 8.57 15.06 3.12
N LEU A 94 9.87 14.81 2.97
CA LEU A 94 10.88 15.12 3.97
C LEU A 94 11.85 16.14 3.35
N GLY A 95 11.50 17.42 3.43
CA GLY A 95 12.18 18.48 2.68
C GLY A 95 12.09 18.23 1.17
N ASP A 96 13.23 18.23 0.48
CA ASP A 96 13.34 17.99 -0.97
C ASP A 96 13.44 16.49 -1.33
N SER A 97 13.10 15.59 -0.40
CA SER A 97 13.14 14.14 -0.62
C SER A 97 11.78 13.49 -0.40
N ILE A 98 11.54 12.38 -1.11
CA ILE A 98 10.37 11.54 -0.87
C ILE A 98 10.52 10.85 0.49
N GLY A 99 9.52 11.03 1.35
CA GLY A 99 9.45 10.36 2.64
C GLY A 99 8.71 9.03 2.51
N SER A 100 7.68 8.83 3.35
CA SER A 100 6.82 7.66 3.23
C SER A 100 5.75 7.87 2.18
N ALA A 101 5.63 6.93 1.25
CA ALA A 101 4.52 6.85 0.31
C ALA A 101 3.83 5.50 0.41
N PHE A 102 2.50 5.48 0.42
CA PHE A 102 1.67 4.27 0.43
C PHE A 102 0.23 4.58 -0.04
N PRO A 103 -0.45 3.62 -0.68
CA PRO A 103 -1.85 3.75 -1.03
C PRO A 103 -2.73 3.50 0.19
N VAL A 104 -3.90 4.12 0.18
CA VAL A 104 -4.99 3.88 1.13
C VAL A 104 -6.24 3.63 0.28
N ALA A 105 -6.86 2.46 0.45
CA ALA A 105 -8.10 2.13 -0.24
C ALA A 105 -9.21 3.10 0.19
N GLU A 106 -9.85 3.78 -0.76
CA GLU A 106 -11.03 4.60 -0.49
C GLU A 106 -12.28 3.74 -0.67
N CYS A 107 -13.11 3.67 0.37
CA CYS A 107 -14.32 2.83 0.38
C CYS A 107 -15.43 3.46 -0.47
#